data_AF-A0A6P3RFY2-F1
#
_entry.id   AF-A0A6P3RFY2-F1
#
_cell.length_a   1.000
_cell.length_b   1.000
_cell.length_c   1.000
_cell.angle_alpha   90.00
_cell.angle_beta   90.00
_cell.angle_gamma   90.00
#
_symmetry.space_group_name_H-M   'P 1'
#
loop_
_entity.id
_entity.type
_entity.pdbx_description
1 polymer ?
#
loop_
_entity_poly.entity_id
_entity_poly.type
_entity_poly.pdbx_seq_one_letter_code
_entity_poly.pdbx_strand_id
1 'polypeptide(L)'
;MAGGQDLFDAIVMADDRFHGQGYQEGYEEGSSLGIIEGRQHGTLHGAKIGSEVGCYQGFAFAWRGLLRSHATGKDSKKMKVLESLLGMIENFPYDDPTYAKLHEDLDRIRGKFKQLCSLLNVQPDFKISVEGSGLSF
;
A
#
# COMPACT_ATOMS: atom_id res chain seq x y z
N MET A 1 -60.99 -6.47 -8.20
CA MET A 1 -61.07 -7.74 -7.43
C MET A 1 -60.08 -7.61 -6.29
N ALA A 2 -60.55 -7.70 -5.04
CA ALA A 2 -59.67 -7.80 -3.87
C ALA A 2 -58.89 -9.12 -4.02
N GLY A 3 -57.60 -9.16 -4.33
CA GLY A 3 -56.53 -8.31 -3.80
C GLY A 3 -56.04 -8.81 -2.44
N GLY A 4 -56.61 -9.92 -1.93
CA GLY A 4 -56.10 -10.61 -0.76
C GLY A 4 -54.93 -11.48 -1.18
N GLN A 5 -53.72 -11.15 -0.72
CA GLN A 5 -52.68 -12.15 -0.55
C GLN A 5 -53.28 -13.26 0.32
N ASP A 6 -53.38 -14.48 -0.20
CA ASP A 6 -53.96 -15.61 0.53
C ASP A 6 -53.10 -15.87 1.78
N LEU A 7 -53.73 -15.94 2.95
CA LEU A 7 -53.06 -16.01 4.25
C LEU A 7 -52.12 -17.23 4.34
N PHE A 8 -52.44 -18.29 3.61
CA PHE A 8 -51.66 -19.52 3.55
C PHE A 8 -50.52 -19.45 2.51
N ASP A 9 -50.63 -18.60 1.49
CA ASP A 9 -49.58 -18.41 0.47
C ASP A 9 -48.32 -17.79 1.10
N ALA A 10 -48.50 -16.93 2.10
CA ALA A 10 -47.39 -16.42 2.91
C ALA A 10 -46.67 -17.53 3.70
N ILE A 11 -47.37 -18.58 4.15
CA ILE A 11 -46.76 -19.68 4.90
C ILE A 11 -46.09 -20.67 3.92
N VAL A 12 -46.77 -20.99 2.82
CA VAL A 12 -46.27 -21.92 1.80
C VAL A 12 -45.03 -21.37 1.10
N MET A 13 -45.04 -20.07 0.75
CA MET A 13 -43.92 -19.40 0.09
C MET A 13 -42.91 -18.80 1.08
N ALA A 14 -42.99 -19.14 2.38
CA ALA A 14 -42.08 -18.60 3.40
C ALA A 14 -40.63 -18.97 3.11
N ASP A 15 -40.34 -20.23 2.78
CA ASP A 15 -38.98 -20.74 2.59
C ASP A 15 -38.29 -20.06 1.39
N ASP A 16 -38.97 -19.97 0.25
CA ASP A 16 -38.46 -19.29 -0.95
C ASP A 16 -38.22 -17.79 -0.70
N ARG A 17 -39.11 -17.12 0.07
CA ARG A 17 -38.94 -15.71 0.42
C ARG A 17 -37.79 -15.50 1.37
N PHE A 18 -37.64 -16.31 2.42
CA PHE A 18 -36.54 -16.18 3.37
C PHE A 18 -35.19 -16.56 2.75
N HIS A 19 -35.14 -17.54 1.84
CA HIS A 19 -33.93 -17.81 1.05
C HIS A 19 -33.57 -16.64 0.14
N GLY A 20 -34.54 -16.07 -0.58
CA GLY A 20 -34.30 -14.89 -1.42
C GLY A 20 -33.86 -13.67 -0.61
N GLN A 21 -34.51 -13.41 0.52
CA GLN A 21 -34.17 -12.32 1.44
C GLN A 21 -32.79 -12.51 2.06
N GLY A 22 -32.49 -13.70 2.61
CA GLY A 22 -31.19 -13.98 3.20
C GLY A 22 -30.04 -13.93 2.19
N TYR A 23 -30.26 -14.37 0.95
CA TYR A 23 -29.27 -14.20 -0.12
C TYR A 23 -29.04 -12.72 -0.45
N GLN A 24 -30.11 -11.95 -0.61
CA GLN A 24 -30.01 -10.53 -0.95
C GLN A 24 -29.32 -9.74 0.17
N GLU A 25 -29.72 -9.96 1.42
CA GLU A 25 -29.11 -9.34 2.60
C GLU A 25 -27.63 -9.71 2.71
N GLY A 26 -27.29 -10.99 2.59
CA GLY A 26 -25.91 -11.46 2.64
C GLY A 26 -25.05 -10.93 1.49
N TYR A 27 -25.62 -10.78 0.29
CA TYR A 27 -24.94 -10.19 -0.86
C TYR A 27 -24.68 -8.69 -0.66
N GLU A 28 -25.68 -7.94 -0.21
CA GLU A 28 -25.57 -6.50 0.05
C GLU A 28 -24.55 -6.22 1.17
N GLU A 29 -24.63 -6.95 2.27
CA GLU A 29 -23.69 -6.83 3.38
C GLU A 29 -22.28 -7.22 2.96
N GLY A 30 -22.11 -8.38 2.31
CA GLY A 30 -20.82 -8.84 1.82
C GLY A 30 -20.18 -7.91 0.80
N SER A 31 -20.99 -7.33 -0.11
CA SER A 31 -20.53 -6.35 -1.10
C SER A 31 -20.06 -5.06 -0.42
N SER A 32 -20.85 -4.54 0.52
CA SER A 32 -20.52 -3.35 1.30
C SER A 32 -19.22 -3.53 2.09
N LEU A 33 -19.11 -4.64 2.84
CA LEU A 33 -17.92 -4.98 3.62
C LEU A 33 -16.68 -5.11 2.72
N GLY A 34 -16.80 -5.82 1.60
CA GLY A 34 -15.70 -5.99 0.64
C GLY A 34 -15.17 -4.66 0.10
N ILE A 35 -16.05 -3.69 -0.16
CA ILE A 35 -15.65 -2.34 -0.61
C ILE A 35 -14.91 -1.59 0.50
N ILE A 36 -15.42 -1.64 1.73
CA ILE A 36 -14.82 -0.95 2.88
C ILE A 36 -13.44 -1.52 3.18
N GLU A 37 -13.34 -2.84 3.31
CA GLU A 37 -12.08 -3.54 3.60
C GLU A 37 -11.05 -3.33 2.49
N GLY A 38 -11.46 -3.47 1.22
CA GLY A 38 -10.59 -3.25 0.08
C GLY A 38 -10.01 -1.82 0.06
N ARG A 39 -10.85 -0.81 0.34
CA ARG A 39 -10.41 0.58 0.42
C ARG A 39 -9.46 0.82 1.58
N GLN A 40 -9.78 0.34 2.78
CA GLN A 40 -8.94 0.50 3.97
C GLN A 40 -7.58 -0.17 3.76
N HIS A 41 -7.59 -1.41 3.27
CA HIS A 41 -6.39 -2.16 2.97
C HIS A 41 -5.51 -1.44 1.94
N GLY A 42 -6.08 -1.01 0.82
CA GLY A 42 -5.36 -0.27 -0.21
C GLY A 42 -4.76 1.03 0.30
N THR A 43 -5.51 1.79 1.12
CA THR A 43 -5.04 3.05 1.70
C THR A 43 -3.86 2.85 2.65
N LEU A 44 -3.99 1.91 3.59
CA LEU A 44 -2.94 1.60 4.57
C LEU A 44 -1.68 1.05 3.87
N HIS A 45 -1.87 0.14 2.92
CA HIS A 45 -0.78 -0.47 2.17
C HIS A 45 -0.05 0.55 1.30
N GLY A 46 -0.80 1.38 0.56
CA GLY A 46 -0.25 2.47 -0.25
C GLY A 46 0.51 3.50 0.58
N ALA A 47 -0.06 3.91 1.72
CA ALA A 47 0.62 4.83 2.64
C ALA A 47 1.95 4.25 3.17
N LYS A 48 1.97 2.96 3.49
CA LYS A 48 3.18 2.26 3.95
C LYS A 48 4.27 2.26 2.89
N ILE A 49 3.92 1.89 1.66
CA ILE A 49 4.87 1.87 0.53
C ILE A 49 5.37 3.29 0.22
N GLY A 50 4.46 4.26 0.13
CA GLY A 50 4.81 5.66 -0.15
C GLY A 50 5.75 6.24 0.90
N SER A 51 5.48 5.97 2.19
CA SER A 51 6.35 6.41 3.29
C SER A 51 7.74 5.77 3.23
N GLU A 52 7.82 4.49 2.85
CA GLU A 52 9.09 3.78 2.68
C GLU A 52 9.93 4.38 1.56
N VAL A 53 9.35 4.50 0.37
CA VAL A 53 10.03 5.04 -0.81
C VAL A 53 10.42 6.50 -0.61
N GLY A 54 9.53 7.32 -0.05
CA GLY A 54 9.81 8.72 0.27
C GLY A 54 10.94 8.89 1.28
N CYS A 55 11.04 8.02 2.29
CA CYS A 55 12.15 8.06 3.23
C CYS A 55 13.49 7.76 2.55
N TYR A 56 13.54 6.73 1.69
CA TYR A 56 14.75 6.39 0.94
C TYR A 56 15.19 7.52 0.02
N GLN A 57 14.23 8.18 -0.63
CA GLN A 57 14.46 9.33 -1.49
C GLN A 57 15.03 10.51 -0.69
N GLY A 58 14.42 10.86 0.45
CA GLY A 58 14.90 11.92 1.33
C GLY A 58 16.31 11.66 1.86
N PHE A 59 16.58 10.42 2.28
CA PHE A 59 17.91 9.99 2.70
C PHE A 59 18.94 10.15 1.57
N ALA A 60 18.61 9.66 0.37
CA ALA A 60 19.47 9.80 -0.80
C ALA A 60 19.75 11.27 -1.14
N PHE A 61 18.74 12.16 -1.10
CA PHE A 61 18.95 13.59 -1.34
C PHE A 61 19.85 14.25 -0.29
N ALA A 62 19.65 13.96 0.99
CA ALA A 62 20.49 14.50 2.07
C ALA A 62 21.96 14.08 1.88
N TRP A 63 22.20 12.80 1.62
CA TRP A 63 23.55 12.28 1.37
C TRP A 63 24.16 12.81 0.07
N ARG A 64 23.36 13.09 -0.96
CA ARG A 64 23.86 13.72 -2.18
C ARG A 64 24.48 15.09 -1.91
N GLY A 65 23.87 15.88 -1.03
CA GLY A 65 24.41 17.18 -0.59
C GLY A 65 25.72 17.02 0.18
N LEU A 66 25.74 16.13 1.18
CA LEU A 66 26.91 15.89 2.04
C LEU A 66 28.12 15.35 1.25
N LEU A 67 27.90 14.39 0.35
CA LEU A 67 28.97 13.80 -0.46
C LEU A 67 29.55 14.80 -1.47
N ARG A 68 28.75 15.74 -1.99
CA ARG A 68 29.26 16.82 -2.84
C ARG A 68 30.14 17.81 -2.07
N SER A 69 29.83 18.07 -0.80
CA SER A 69 30.61 18.99 0.05
C SER A 69 31.96 18.43 0.50
N HIS A 70 32.13 17.10 0.52
CA HIS A 70 33.31 16.41 1.07
C HIS A 70 34.11 15.62 0.02
N ALA A 71 33.99 15.94 -1.26
CA ALA A 71 34.46 15.14 -2.40
C ALA A 71 35.86 14.48 -2.21
N THR A 72 35.87 13.20 -1.84
CA THR A 72 37.05 12.32 -1.89
C THR A 72 36.89 11.27 -2.98
N GLY A 73 37.98 10.75 -3.54
CA GLY A 73 37.92 9.71 -4.58
C GLY A 73 37.15 8.42 -4.18
N LYS A 74 36.98 8.16 -2.88
CA LYS A 74 36.15 7.05 -2.35
C LYS A 74 34.64 7.30 -2.48
N ASP A 75 34.21 8.53 -2.71
CA ASP A 75 32.79 8.89 -2.75
C ASP A 75 32.15 8.61 -4.12
N SER A 76 32.95 8.37 -5.18
CA SER A 76 32.45 8.03 -6.51
C SER A 76 31.56 6.78 -6.53
N LYS A 77 31.91 5.75 -5.74
CA LYS A 77 31.10 4.52 -5.66
C LYS A 77 29.79 4.76 -4.91
N LYS A 78 29.82 5.53 -3.81
CA LYS A 78 28.63 5.90 -3.03
C LYS A 78 27.66 6.72 -3.88
N MET A 79 28.19 7.71 -4.59
CA MET A 79 27.45 8.58 -5.49
C MET A 79 26.75 7.77 -6.60
N LYS A 80 27.44 6.80 -7.22
CA LYS A 80 26.83 5.94 -8.25
C LYS A 80 25.67 5.10 -7.72
N VAL A 81 25.80 4.52 -6.53
CA VAL A 81 24.72 3.71 -5.92
C VAL A 81 23.54 4.61 -5.53
N LEU A 82 23.82 5.81 -5.02
CA LEU A 82 22.81 6.81 -4.66
C LEU A 82 22.02 7.29 -5.89
N GLU A 83 22.68 7.67 -6.98
CA GLU A 83 22.00 8.08 -8.22
C GLU A 83 21.21 6.91 -8.83
N SER A 84 21.72 5.68 -8.72
CA SER A 84 20.97 4.48 -9.14
C SER A 84 19.70 4.26 -8.31
N LEU A 85 19.75 4.49 -6.99
CA LEU A 85 18.60 4.41 -6.11
C LEU A 85 17.56 5.48 -6.47
N LEU A 86 17.98 6.74 -6.66
CA LEU A 86 17.09 7.83 -7.08
C LEU A 86 16.43 7.53 -8.43
N GLY A 87 17.20 7.06 -9.41
CA GLY A 87 16.65 6.68 -10.71
C GLY A 87 15.62 5.55 -10.63
N MET A 88 15.80 4.57 -9.74
CA MET A 88 14.78 3.53 -9.51
C MET A 88 13.52 4.08 -8.85
N ILE A 89 13.66 5.04 -7.95
CA ILE A 89 12.54 5.69 -7.26
C ILE A 89 11.75 6.61 -8.22
N GLU A 90 12.42 7.34 -9.12
CA GLU A 90 11.77 8.22 -10.10
C GLU A 90 11.00 7.44 -11.17
N ASN A 91 11.48 6.25 -11.55
CA ASN A 91 10.80 5.38 -12.51
C ASN A 91 9.78 4.42 -11.86
N PHE A 92 9.55 4.56 -10.55
CA PHE A 92 8.59 3.71 -9.85
C PHE A 92 7.16 4.08 -10.27
N PRO A 93 6.31 3.10 -10.65
CA PRO A 93 4.96 3.39 -11.12
C PRO A 93 4.03 3.69 -9.93
N TYR A 94 3.92 4.97 -9.57
CA TYR A 94 3.01 5.42 -8.51
C TYR A 94 1.53 5.43 -8.93
N ASP A 95 1.27 5.45 -10.25
CA ASP A 95 -0.08 5.62 -10.80
C ASP A 95 -0.86 4.30 -10.95
N ASP A 96 -0.19 3.15 -10.92
CA ASP A 96 -0.81 1.84 -11.15
C ASP A 96 -0.73 0.92 -9.90
N PRO A 97 -1.79 0.87 -9.07
CA PRO A 97 -1.86 -0.02 -7.90
C PRO A 97 -1.97 -1.50 -8.28
N THR A 98 -2.23 -1.84 -9.54
CA THR A 98 -2.31 -3.22 -10.06
C THR A 98 -1.02 -3.69 -10.73
N TYR A 99 0.04 -2.87 -10.69
CA TYR A 99 1.29 -3.18 -11.34
C TYR A 99 1.90 -4.49 -10.82
N ALA A 100 1.92 -5.50 -11.68
CA ALA A 100 2.29 -6.87 -11.31
C ALA A 100 3.72 -6.99 -10.75
N LYS A 101 4.63 -6.08 -11.11
CA LYS A 101 6.03 -6.07 -10.66
C LYS A 101 6.29 -5.07 -9.53
N LEU A 102 5.25 -4.48 -8.93
CA LEU A 102 5.39 -3.49 -7.85
C LEU A 102 6.27 -4.02 -6.71
N HIS A 103 6.00 -5.27 -6.29
CA HIS A 103 6.74 -5.93 -5.22
C HIS A 103 8.21 -6.18 -5.60
N GLU A 104 8.47 -6.62 -6.83
CA GLU A 104 9.83 -6.86 -7.34
C GLU A 104 10.65 -5.57 -7.39
N ASP A 105 10.06 -4.48 -7.90
CA ASP A 105 10.71 -3.18 -8.00
C ASP A 105 10.93 -2.57 -6.60
N LEU A 106 10.00 -2.74 -5.66
CA LEU A 106 10.18 -2.36 -4.26
C LEU A 106 11.33 -3.12 -3.59
N ASP A 107 11.42 -4.43 -3.78
CA ASP A 107 12.51 -5.23 -3.22
C ASP A 107 13.87 -4.83 -3.82
N ARG A 108 13.88 -4.43 -5.09
CA ARG A 108 15.07 -3.88 -5.74
C ARG A 108 15.50 -2.55 -5.12
N ILE A 109 14.55 -1.65 -4.87
CA ILE A 109 14.77 -0.35 -4.19
C ILE A 109 15.31 -0.59 -2.77
N ARG A 110 14.66 -1.47 -1.98
CA ARG A 110 15.11 -1.86 -0.63
C ARG A 110 16.53 -2.42 -0.64
N GLY A 111 16.84 -3.30 -1.58
CA GLY A 111 18.18 -3.88 -1.75
C GLY A 111 19.24 -2.81 -2.02
N LYS A 112 18.92 -1.84 -2.88
CA LYS A 112 19.80 -0.71 -3.21
C LYS A 112 19.98 0.26 -2.05
N PHE A 113 18.92 0.53 -1.29
CA PHE A 113 19.00 1.31 -0.07
C PHE A 113 19.91 0.64 0.98
N LYS A 114 19.74 -0.66 1.23
CA LYS A 114 20.64 -1.44 2.12
C LYS A 114 22.10 -1.38 1.66
N GLN A 115 22.32 -1.49 0.35
CA GLN A 115 23.65 -1.34 -0.25
C GLN A 115 24.24 0.05 0.04
N LEU A 116 23.45 1.11 -0.09
CA LEU A 116 23.88 2.48 0.20
C LEU A 116 24.21 2.66 1.69
N CYS A 117 23.37 2.18 2.60
CA CYS A 117 23.62 2.24 4.05
C CYS A 117 24.92 1.53 4.45
N SER A 118 25.18 0.36 3.86
CA SER A 118 26.44 -0.38 4.08
C SER A 118 27.67 0.43 3.60
N LEU A 119 27.58 1.11 2.46
CA LEU A 119 28.66 1.96 1.94
C LEU A 119 28.88 3.24 2.75
N LEU A 120 27.83 3.72 3.43
CA LEU A 120 27.89 4.89 4.30
C LEU A 120 28.22 4.54 5.75
N ASN A 121 28.29 3.25 6.09
CA ASN A 121 28.48 2.73 7.44
C ASN A 121 27.43 3.28 8.44
N VAL A 122 26.20 3.47 7.96
CA VAL A 122 25.05 3.95 8.73
C VAL A 122 24.12 2.77 8.97
N GLN A 123 23.64 2.61 10.21
CA GLN A 123 22.60 1.62 10.47
C GLN A 123 21.26 2.12 9.92
N PRO A 124 20.58 1.34 9.06
CA PRO A 124 19.23 1.68 8.64
C PRO A 124 18.25 1.39 9.78
N ASP A 125 18.12 2.31 10.74
CA ASP A 125 17.04 2.26 11.74
C ASP A 125 15.77 2.85 11.08
N PHE A 126 15.17 2.07 10.18
CA PHE A 126 13.91 2.42 9.56
C PHE A 126 12.77 1.75 10.32
N LYS A 127 12.26 2.44 11.35
CA LYS A 127 11.03 2.06 12.05
C LYS A 127 9.86 2.82 11.43
N ILE A 128 9.10 2.16 10.56
CA ILE A 128 7.74 2.63 10.26
C ILE A 128 6.92 2.38 11.52
N SER A 129 6.70 3.40 12.33
CA SER A 129 5.74 3.31 13.44
C SER A 129 4.34 3.21 12.83
N VAL A 130 3.81 2.00 12.73
CA VAL A 130 2.43 1.73 12.27
C VAL A 130 1.43 1.96 13.41
N GLU A 131 1.89 2.15 14.64
CA GLU A 131 1.01 2.35 15.78
C GLU A 131 0.68 3.84 15.99
N GLY A 132 -0.58 4.19 15.71
CA GLY A 132 -1.29 5.21 16.46
C GLY A 132 -1.26 6.64 15.91
N SER A 133 -1.77 6.87 14.70
CA SER A 133 -2.58 8.08 14.49
C SER A 133 -3.97 7.65 14.04
N GLY A 134 -4.77 7.25 15.03
CA GLY A 134 -6.20 7.12 14.86
C GLY A 134 -6.77 8.48 14.47
N LEU A 135 -6.96 8.69 13.18
CA LEU A 135 -7.98 9.61 12.71
C LEU A 135 -9.28 8.82 12.68
N SER A 136 -9.91 8.68 13.85
CA SER A 136 -11.33 8.40 13.91
C SER A 136 -12.06 9.67 13.47
N PHE A 137 -12.82 9.59 12.39
CA PHE A 137 -13.92 10.50 12.10
C PHE A 137 -15.22 9.75 12.39
#